data_AF-A0AAT9GMF2-F1
#
_entry.id   AF-A0AAT9GMF2-F1
#
_cell.length_a   1.000
_cell.length_b   1.000
_cell.length_c   1.000
_cell.angle_alpha   90.00
_cell.angle_beta   90.00
_cell.angle_gamma   90.00
#
_symmetry.space_group_name_H-M   'P 1'
#
loop_
_entity.id
_entity.type
_entity.pdbx_description
1 polymer ?
#
loop_
_entity_poly.entity_id
_entity_poly.type
_entity_poly.pdbx_seq_one_letter_code
_entity_poly.pdbx_strand_id
1 'polypeptide(L)'
;MKSLLEVSREKRIIRILPILFFLYFINFLDRVNISYAIDAGTFQYLGVAKNQVGIIASFASSLFFVGYFIPQIFSNLGINKYGVRKVFLITFIAWGIITILTGFVTAVIQVEVLRFLLGVAEGPFYAGVIFYKNVDRKPLDGDECHKT
;
A
#
# COMPACT_ATOMS: atom_id res chain seq x y z
N MET A 1 -18.20 32.93 3.25
CA MET A 1 -17.98 32.64 1.82
C MET A 1 -16.77 31.70 1.74
N LYS A 2 -16.95 30.40 1.51
CA LYS A 2 -15.81 29.46 1.40
C LYS A 2 -14.94 29.91 0.21
N SER A 3 -13.61 29.96 0.39
CA SER A 3 -12.70 30.36 -0.69
C SER A 3 -12.84 29.36 -1.86
N LEU A 4 -12.66 29.82 -3.10
CA LEU A 4 -12.81 28.96 -4.28
C LEU A 4 -11.87 27.73 -4.25
N LEU A 5 -10.77 27.83 -3.50
CA LEU A 5 -9.82 26.75 -3.26
C LEU A 5 -10.40 25.65 -2.34
N GLU A 6 -11.18 26.02 -1.32
CA GLU A 6 -11.85 25.09 -0.41
C GLU A 6 -12.88 24.22 -1.16
N VAL A 7 -13.70 24.85 -1.98
CA VAL A 7 -14.74 24.15 -2.78
C VAL A 7 -14.10 23.23 -3.82
N SER A 8 -12.98 23.63 -4.41
CA SER A 8 -12.22 22.80 -5.37
C SER A 8 -11.55 21.59 -4.69
N ARG A 9 -11.03 21.77 -3.47
CA ARG A 9 -10.49 20.67 -2.64
C ARG A 9 -11.56 19.66 -2.23
N GLU A 10 -12.71 20.11 -1.74
CA GLU A 10 -13.82 19.23 -1.33
C GLU A 10 -14.29 18.36 -2.51
N LYS A 11 -14.50 18.96 -3.69
CA LYS A 11 -14.89 18.21 -4.90
C LYS A 11 -13.85 17.19 -5.34
N ARG A 12 -12.56 17.51 -5.19
CA ARG A 12 -11.46 16.60 -5.50
C ARG A 12 -11.40 15.45 -4.50
N ILE A 13 -11.54 15.71 -3.21
CA ILE A 13 -11.53 14.69 -2.15
C ILE A 13 -12.69 13.72 -2.34
N ILE A 14 -13.92 14.22 -2.57
CA ILE A 14 -15.12 13.39 -2.76
C ILE A 14 -14.98 12.44 -3.97
N ARG A 15 -14.22 12.82 -5.00
CA ARG A 15 -13.97 11.98 -6.18
C ARG A 15 -12.88 10.92 -5.96
N ILE A 16 -11.90 11.20 -5.10
CA ILE A 16 -10.77 10.28 -4.80
C ILE A 16 -11.13 9.32 -3.65
N LEU A 17 -11.97 9.76 -2.70
CA LEU A 17 -12.38 9.00 -1.53
C LEU A 17 -12.97 7.61 -1.84
N PRO A 18 -13.90 7.43 -2.79
CA PRO A 18 -14.43 6.11 -3.11
C PRO A 18 -13.37 5.17 -3.68
N ILE A 19 -12.43 5.70 -4.47
CA ILE A 19 -11.31 4.93 -5.03
C ILE A 19 -10.38 4.48 -3.89
N LEU A 20 -10.03 5.41 -2.98
CA LEU A 20 -9.23 5.10 -1.79
C LEU A 20 -9.90 4.06 -0.88
N PHE A 21 -11.22 4.19 -0.67
CA PHE A 21 -11.97 3.22 0.13
C PHE A 21 -11.91 1.81 -0.48
N PHE A 22 -12.15 1.70 -1.78
CA PHE A 22 -12.13 0.41 -2.47
C PHE A 22 -10.72 -0.21 -2.46
N LEU A 23 -9.69 0.62 -2.65
CA LEU A 23 -8.29 0.19 -2.56
C LEU A 23 -7.93 -0.29 -1.16
N TYR A 24 -8.37 0.44 -0.13
CA TYR A 24 -8.15 0.05 1.27
C TYR A 24 -8.86 -1.27 1.59
N PHE A 25 -10.06 -1.47 1.04
CA PHE A 25 -10.78 -2.73 1.16
C PHE A 25 -10.03 -3.90 0.53
N ILE A 26 -9.51 -3.75 -0.69
CA ILE A 26 -8.71 -4.79 -1.34
C ILE A 26 -7.40 -5.03 -0.58
N ASN A 27 -6.75 -3.99 -0.05
CA ASN A 27 -5.56 -4.13 0.79
C ASN A 27 -5.84 -4.96 2.05
N PHE A 28 -6.98 -4.73 2.68
CA PHE A 28 -7.44 -5.53 3.81
C PHE A 28 -7.66 -6.99 3.40
N LEU A 29 -8.30 -7.24 2.25
CA LEU A 29 -8.48 -8.58 1.70
C LEU A 29 -7.14 -9.30 1.49
N ASP A 30 -6.13 -8.65 0.93
CA ASP A 30 -4.81 -9.27 0.68
C ASP A 30 -4.09 -9.68 1.98
N ARG A 31 -4.30 -8.91 3.05
CA ARG A 31 -3.78 -9.22 4.39
C ARG A 31 -4.43 -10.47 4.98
N VAL A 32 -5.74 -10.63 4.83
CA VAL A 32 -6.46 -11.81 5.33
C VAL A 32 -6.41 -13.01 4.37
N ASN A 33 -6.03 -12.79 3.12
CA ASN A 33 -5.98 -13.83 2.08
C ASN A 33 -5.10 -15.03 2.48
N ILE A 34 -4.02 -14.82 3.24
CA ILE A 34 -3.17 -15.95 3.69
C ILE A 34 -3.90 -16.85 4.69
N SER A 35 -4.72 -16.27 5.57
CA SER A 35 -5.53 -17.04 6.51
C SER A 35 -6.59 -17.87 5.78
N TYR A 36 -7.25 -17.28 4.78
CA TYR A 36 -8.17 -18.03 3.93
C TYR A 36 -7.48 -19.13 3.11
N ALA A 37 -6.24 -18.92 2.67
CA ALA A 37 -5.47 -19.96 1.99
C ALA A 37 -5.08 -21.14 2.92
N ILE A 38 -4.91 -20.88 4.22
CA ILE A 38 -4.74 -21.94 5.23
C ILE A 38 -6.03 -22.75 5.35
N ASP A 39 -7.17 -22.08 5.51
CA ASP A 39 -8.47 -22.72 5.68
C ASP A 39 -8.93 -23.49 4.43
N ALA A 40 -8.63 -22.95 3.24
CA ALA A 40 -8.93 -23.57 1.95
C ALA A 40 -8.06 -24.80 1.63
N GLY A 41 -7.04 -25.08 2.44
CA GLY A 41 -6.18 -26.24 2.24
C GLY A 41 -5.05 -26.05 1.22
N THR A 42 -4.79 -24.81 0.78
CA THR A 42 -3.82 -24.52 -0.30
C THR A 42 -2.43 -25.04 0.03
N PHE A 43 -1.99 -24.92 1.29
CA PHE A 43 -0.67 -25.40 1.71
C PHE A 43 -0.56 -26.93 1.68
N GLN A 44 -1.66 -27.65 1.91
CA GLN A 44 -1.70 -29.10 1.84
C GLN A 44 -1.59 -29.58 0.39
N TYR A 45 -2.21 -28.88 -0.57
CA TYR A 45 -2.00 -29.14 -2.00
C TYR A 45 -0.56 -28.87 -2.45
N LEU A 46 0.14 -27.94 -1.79
CA LEU A 46 1.55 -27.64 -2.00
C LEU A 46 2.51 -28.64 -1.31
N GLY A 47 1.98 -29.70 -0.68
CA GLY A 47 2.76 -30.74 -0.02
C GLY A 47 3.23 -30.39 1.40
N VAL A 48 2.69 -29.34 2.01
CA VAL A 48 3.04 -28.94 3.39
C VAL A 48 2.30 -29.80 4.40
N ALA A 49 3.06 -30.38 5.33
CA ALA A 49 2.47 -31.12 6.44
C ALA A 49 1.64 -30.18 7.34
N LYS A 50 0.47 -30.64 7.83
CA LYS A 50 -0.47 -29.81 8.60
C LYS A 50 0.15 -29.12 9.82
N ASN A 51 1.14 -29.75 10.45
CA ASN A 51 1.90 -29.20 11.58
C ASN A 51 2.86 -28.06 11.19
N GLN A 52 3.23 -27.93 9.92
CA GLN A 52 4.16 -26.92 9.41
C GLN A 52 3.45 -25.71 8.79
N VAL A 53 2.18 -25.84 8.40
CA VAL A 53 1.39 -24.77 7.76
C VAL A 53 1.41 -23.48 8.59
N GLY A 54 1.22 -23.57 9.91
CA GLY A 54 1.23 -22.40 10.78
C GLY A 54 2.58 -21.67 10.84
N ILE A 55 3.69 -22.43 10.81
CA ILE A 55 5.04 -21.87 10.83
C ILE A 55 5.32 -21.15 9.51
N ILE A 56 5.00 -21.79 8.38
CA ILE A 56 5.21 -21.25 7.03
C ILE A 56 4.36 -20.00 6.81
N ALA A 57 3.08 -20.03 7.20
CA ALA A 57 2.20 -18.87 7.06
C ALA A 57 2.65 -17.68 7.94
N SER A 58 3.16 -17.95 9.15
CA SER A 58 3.73 -16.92 10.03
C SER A 58 5.03 -16.34 9.47
N PHE A 59 5.84 -17.18 8.82
CA PHE A 59 7.06 -16.75 8.15
C PHE A 59 6.75 -15.86 6.93
N ALA A 60 5.82 -16.28 6.08
CA ALA A 60 5.34 -15.49 4.95
C ALA A 60 4.73 -14.13 5.38
N SER A 61 4.00 -14.10 6.51
CA SER A 61 3.47 -12.86 7.09
C SER A 61 4.59 -11.96 7.61
N SER A 62 5.62 -12.52 8.24
CA SER A 62 6.79 -11.77 8.71
C SER A 62 7.58 -11.16 7.54
N LEU A 63 7.75 -11.91 6.44
CA LEU A 63 8.41 -11.42 5.22
C LEU A 63 7.69 -10.21 4.63
N PHE A 64 6.35 -10.21 4.65
CA PHE A 64 5.56 -9.05 4.22
C PHE A 64 5.87 -7.81 5.07
N PHE A 65 5.96 -7.94 6.40
CA PHE A 65 6.34 -6.82 7.28
C PHE A 65 7.75 -6.30 7.01
N VAL A 66 8.71 -7.19 6.79
CA VAL A 66 10.10 -6.81 6.46
C VAL A 66 10.15 -6.08 5.12
N GLY A 67 9.48 -6.62 4.09
CA GLY A 67 9.37 -5.99 2.78
C GLY A 67 8.71 -4.61 2.84
N TYR A 68 7.72 -4.44 3.72
CA TYR A 68 7.05 -3.16 3.95
C TYR A 68 7.95 -2.09 4.60
N PHE A 69 8.87 -2.50 5.48
CA PHE A 69 9.71 -1.57 6.23
C PHE A 69 10.79 -0.88 5.36
N ILE A 70 11.36 -1.61 4.40
CA ILE A 70 12.47 -1.12 3.56
C ILE A 70 12.07 0.13 2.75
N PRO A 71 10.99 0.12 1.94
CA PRO A 71 10.56 1.29 1.18
C PRO A 71 10.09 2.44 2.06
N GLN A 72 9.64 2.16 3.28
CA GLN A 72 9.12 3.19 4.20
C GLN A 72 10.20 4.21 4.57
N ILE A 73 11.45 3.75 4.71
CA ILE A 73 12.62 4.60 4.99
C ILE A 73 13.01 5.41 3.73
N PHE A 74 12.97 4.79 2.55
CA PHE A 74 13.38 5.44 1.29
C PHE A 74 12.30 6.36 0.67
N SER A 75 11.02 6.11 0.94
CA SER A 75 9.89 6.77 0.27
C SER A 75 9.83 8.29 0.53
N ASN A 76 10.26 8.74 1.70
CA ASN A 76 10.34 10.19 2.01
C ASN A 76 11.22 10.97 1.01
N LEU A 77 12.23 10.33 0.42
CA LEU A 77 13.11 10.96 -0.57
C LEU A 77 12.53 10.93 -1.99
N GLY A 78 11.78 9.87 -2.33
CA GLY A 78 11.22 9.68 -3.68
C GLY A 78 10.03 10.58 -3.99
N ILE A 79 9.20 10.89 -2.99
CA ILE A 79 7.99 11.70 -3.18
C ILE A 79 8.33 13.14 -3.58
N ASN A 80 9.41 13.70 -3.02
CA ASN A 80 9.92 15.03 -3.38
C ASN A 80 10.43 15.11 -4.83
N LYS A 81 10.94 14.00 -5.38
CA LYS A 81 11.57 13.97 -6.71
C LYS A 81 10.63 13.55 -7.83
N TYR A 82 9.71 12.61 -7.59
CA TYR A 82 8.88 12.00 -8.64
C TYR A 82 7.39 12.37 -8.56
N GLY A 83 6.97 12.98 -7.45
CA GLY A 83 5.60 13.42 -7.24
C GLY A 83 4.64 12.28 -6.86
N VAL A 84 3.66 12.62 -6.01
CA VAL A 84 2.69 11.68 -5.42
C VAL A 84 1.97 10.84 -6.48
N ARG A 85 1.55 11.43 -7.60
CA ARG A 85 0.78 10.70 -8.64
C ARG A 85 1.52 9.51 -9.26
N LYS A 86 2.81 9.66 -9.57
CA LYS A 86 3.59 8.60 -10.23
C LYS A 86 3.89 7.45 -9.27
N VAL A 87 4.21 7.77 -8.02
CA VAL A 87 4.46 6.78 -6.98
C VAL A 87 3.23 5.90 -6.75
N PHE A 88 2.04 6.52 -6.62
CA PHE A 88 0.80 5.77 -6.47
C PHE A 88 0.51 4.86 -7.67
N LEU A 89 0.67 5.36 -8.89
CA LEU A 89 0.41 4.57 -10.10
C LEU A 89 1.35 3.35 -10.21
N ILE A 90 2.64 3.52 -9.92
CA ILE A 90 3.61 2.42 -9.92
C ILE A 90 3.28 1.41 -8.82
N THR A 91 2.96 1.88 -7.60
CA THR A 91 2.56 1.00 -6.50
C THR A 91 1.32 0.18 -6.85
N PHE A 92 0.28 0.78 -7.45
CA PHE A 92 -0.92 0.03 -7.81
C PHE A 92 -0.68 -1.01 -8.90
N ILE A 93 0.12 -0.67 -9.91
CA ILE A 93 0.45 -1.61 -10.98
C ILE A 93 1.29 -2.77 -10.43
N ALA A 94 2.33 -2.46 -9.65
CA ALA A 94 3.19 -3.47 -9.04
C ALA A 94 2.38 -4.40 -8.12
N TRP A 95 1.53 -3.82 -7.27
CA TRP A 95 0.67 -4.56 -6.37
C TRP A 95 -0.29 -5.48 -7.13
N GLY A 96 -1.04 -4.95 -8.11
CA GLY A 96 -1.99 -5.73 -8.91
C GLY A 96 -1.34 -6.89 -9.66
N ILE A 97 -0.14 -6.70 -10.20
CA ILE A 97 0.63 -7.78 -10.86
C ILE A 97 0.98 -8.88 -9.85
N ILE A 98 1.47 -8.51 -8.66
CA ILE A 98 1.86 -9.49 -7.63
C ILE A 98 0.65 -10.25 -7.11
N THR A 99 -0.50 -9.58 -6.92
CA THR A 99 -1.75 -10.24 -6.52
C THR A 99 -2.21 -11.27 -7.55
N ILE A 100 -2.17 -10.94 -8.85
CA ILE A 100 -2.50 -11.90 -9.92
C ILE A 100 -1.54 -13.10 -9.90
N LEU A 101 -0.23 -12.84 -9.78
CA LEU A 101 0.79 -13.90 -9.71
C LEU A 101 0.59 -14.82 -8.49
N THR A 102 0.06 -14.30 -7.39
CA THR A 102 -0.25 -15.08 -6.18
C THR A 102 -1.34 -16.13 -6.45
N GLY A 103 -2.22 -15.91 -7.44
CA GLY A 103 -3.21 -16.90 -7.87
C GLY A 103 -2.63 -18.09 -8.65
N PHE A 104 -1.40 -17.98 -9.17
CA PHE A 104 -0.75 -19.02 -10.00
C PHE A 104 0.36 -19.78 -9.27
N VAL A 105 0.41 -19.69 -7.94
CA VAL A 105 1.45 -20.33 -7.13
C VAL A 105 1.32 -21.85 -7.14
N THR A 106 2.46 -22.51 -7.30
CA THR A 106 2.59 -23.99 -7.33
C THR A 106 3.60 -24.51 -6.32
N ALA A 107 4.35 -23.62 -5.66
CA ALA A 107 5.30 -23.96 -4.62
C ALA A 107 5.20 -22.99 -3.43
N VAL A 108 5.51 -23.48 -2.23
CA VAL A 108 5.50 -22.68 -0.99
C VAL A 108 6.43 -21.48 -1.07
N ILE A 109 7.63 -21.68 -1.63
CA ILE A 109 8.63 -20.62 -1.79
C ILE A 109 8.07 -19.47 -2.65
N GLN A 110 7.23 -19.77 -3.65
CA GLN A 110 6.61 -18.73 -4.47
C GLN A 110 5.64 -17.88 -3.64
N VAL A 111 4.89 -18.49 -2.72
CA VAL A 111 4.02 -17.77 -1.79
C VAL A 111 4.84 -16.83 -0.91
N GLU A 112 5.95 -17.31 -0.34
CA GLU A 112 6.83 -16.51 0.53
C GLU A 112 7.47 -15.33 -0.21
N VAL A 113 8.03 -15.59 -1.40
CA VAL A 113 8.66 -14.55 -2.24
C VAL A 113 7.66 -13.51 -2.71
N LEU A 114 6.48 -13.93 -3.20
CA LEU A 114 5.44 -13.00 -3.63
C LEU A 114 4.93 -12.16 -2.47
N ARG A 115 4.84 -12.71 -1.26
CA ARG A 115 4.48 -11.96 -0.05
C ARG A 115 5.51 -10.91 0.33
N PHE A 116 6.79 -11.23 0.22
CA PHE A 116 7.86 -10.25 0.40
C PHE A 116 7.76 -9.10 -0.62
N LEU A 117 7.61 -9.45 -1.90
CA LEU A 117 7.47 -8.46 -2.98
C LEU A 117 6.22 -7.60 -2.82
N LEU A 118 5.11 -8.18 -2.36
CA LEU A 118 3.88 -7.45 -2.04
C LEU A 118 4.13 -6.40 -0.95
N GLY A 119 4.87 -6.76 0.10
CA GLY A 119 5.28 -5.82 1.16
C GLY A 119 6.13 -4.67 0.62
N VAL A 120 7.11 -4.98 -0.24
CA VAL A 120 7.96 -3.97 -0.91
C VAL A 120 7.13 -3.03 -1.80
N ALA A 121 6.12 -3.56 -2.50
CA ALA A 121 5.24 -2.78 -3.35
C ALA A 121 4.28 -1.87 -2.56
N GLU A 122 3.80 -2.31 -1.38
CA GLU A 122 2.88 -1.53 -0.54
C GLU A 122 3.56 -0.40 0.26
N GLY A 123 4.84 -0.55 0.64
CA GLY A 123 5.55 0.43 1.49
C GLY A 123 5.46 1.90 1.05
N PRO A 124 5.57 2.26 -0.25
CA PRO A 124 5.48 3.65 -0.73
C PRO A 124 4.10 4.29 -0.59
N PHE A 125 3.03 3.49 -0.48
CA PHE A 125 1.65 3.99 -0.40
C PHE A 125 1.44 4.86 0.85
N TYR A 126 1.93 4.39 2.00
CA TYR A 126 1.68 5.03 3.29
C TYR A 126 2.42 6.37 3.44
N ALA A 127 3.66 6.44 2.97
CA ALA A 127 4.45 7.67 2.96
C ALA A 127 3.88 8.72 1.98
N GLY A 128 3.31 8.28 0.85
CA GLY A 128 2.67 9.15 -0.13
C GLY A 128 1.45 9.92 0.43
N VAL A 129 0.63 9.26 1.26
CA VAL A 129 -0.54 9.87 1.92
C VAL A 129 -0.12 10.91 2.96
N ILE A 130 0.92 10.63 3.76
CA ILE A 130 1.41 11.53 4.81
C ILE A 130 2.01 12.81 4.19
N PHE A 131 2.75 12.69 3.07
CA PHE A 131 3.35 13.85 2.41
C PHE A 131 2.31 14.78 1.77
N TYR A 132 1.25 14.22 1.18
CA TYR A 132 0.14 15.03 0.64
C TYR A 132 -0.49 15.92 1.72
N LYS A 133 -0.65 15.38 2.94
CA LYS A 133 -1.21 16.11 4.09
C LYS A 133 -0.33 17.28 4.57
N ASN A 134 1.00 17.18 4.40
CA ASN A 134 1.94 18.21 4.84
C ASN A 134 2.14 19.32 3.81
N VAL A 135 2.07 19.03 2.51
CA VAL A 135 2.14 20.05 1.44
C VAL A 135 0.86 20.90 1.40
N ASP A 136 -0.31 20.29 1.64
CA ASP A 136 -1.60 21.01 1.64
C ASP A 136 -1.80 21.87 2.90
N ARG A 137 -0.90 21.76 3.89
CA ARG A 137 -0.89 22.50 5.16
C ARG A 137 -0.02 23.76 5.15
N LYS A 138 0.52 24.20 4.00
CA LYS A 138 1.09 25.56 3.98
C LYS A 138 -0.01 26.52 4.45
N PRO A 139 0.17 27.22 5.58
CA PRO A 139 -0.74 28.30 5.91
C PRO A 139 -0.64 29.27 4.75
N LEU A 140 -1.79 29.65 4.18
CA LEU A 140 -1.87 30.88 3.44
C LEU A 140 -1.76 32.00 4.48
N ASP A 141 -0.58 32.16 5.06
CA ASP A 141 -0.27 33.38 5.77
C ASP A 141 0.05 34.42 4.70
N GLY A 142 -0.95 35.24 4.45
CA GLY A 142 -0.92 36.37 3.55
C GLY A 142 -0.57 37.66 4.28
N ASP A 143 0.18 37.64 5.39
CA ASP A 143 0.65 38.85 6.06
C ASP A 143 2.05 39.32 5.58
N GLU A 144 2.32 39.24 4.28
CA GLU A 144 3.35 40.08 3.63
C GLU A 144 2.78 41.44 3.13
N CYS A 145 1.63 41.89 3.68
CA CYS A 145 1.07 43.22 3.40
C CYS A 145 1.26 44.23 4.55
N HIS A 146 2.36 44.13 5.31
CA HIS A 146 2.84 45.23 6.16
C HIS A 146 4.36 45.35 6.09
N LYS A 147 4.85 45.71 4.89
CA LYS A 147 6.06 46.55 4.76
C LYS A 147 5.61 47.98 4.52
N THR A 148 5.66 48.79 5.57
CA THR A 148 6.00 50.22 5.55
C THR A 148 6.60 50.55 6.90
#